data_AF-A0A0B1S751-F1
#
_entry.id   AF-A0A0B1S751-F1
#
_cell.length_a   1.000
_cell.length_b   1.000
_cell.length_c   1.000
_cell.angle_alpha   90.00
_cell.angle_beta   90.00
_cell.angle_gamma   90.00
#
_symmetry.space_group_name_H-M   'P 1'
#
loop_
_entity.id
_entity.type
_entity.pdbx_description
1 polymer ?
#
loop_
_entity_poly.entity_id
_entity_poly.type
_entity_poly.pdbx_seq_one_letter_code
_entity_poly.pdbx_strand_id
1 'polypeptide(L)'
;LHWTFQIFGNNQRPFVVHEVIDRGGEAIKCAEYTGIGRYGFSYTNFNFGPAVTGAARGQGNWKDMAYLRQGYGYGNHADNDVLNFIDNHDNQRESYPATHKEGDTYRMAVAYMLAWNYGYPRVMSSYYFSKNDQGPPNYGAGSGFATRSPTFNPDATCNPSSGWVCEHRWPTIREMAKFRSTVMGTNVVEVVTEDKRLAFARQGKGFFAVNGNWARWSR
;
A
#
# COMPACT_ATOMS: atom_id res chain seq x y z
N LEU A 1 -22.85 19.71 13.56
CA LEU A 1 -23.09 18.29 13.18
C LEU A 1 -24.33 18.09 12.29
N HIS A 2 -24.89 19.15 11.67
CA HIS A 2 -26.09 19.05 10.82
C HIS A 2 -25.83 18.57 9.38
N TRP A 3 -24.57 18.56 8.92
CA TRP A 3 -24.21 18.31 7.52
C TRP A 3 -23.90 16.84 7.18
N THR A 4 -23.73 15.96 8.16
CA THR A 4 -23.29 14.56 7.92
C THR A 4 -24.41 13.63 7.46
N PHE A 5 -25.66 13.89 7.85
CA PHE A 5 -26.79 13.00 7.54
C PHE A 5 -27.20 13.00 6.07
N GLN A 6 -27.02 14.14 5.38
CA GLN A 6 -27.43 14.28 3.97
C GLN A 6 -26.46 13.61 2.98
N ILE A 7 -25.23 13.31 3.39
CA ILE A 7 -24.18 12.82 2.49
C ILE A 7 -23.97 11.30 2.63
N PHE A 8 -23.98 10.77 3.86
CA PHE A 8 -23.62 9.37 4.11
C PHE A 8 -24.79 8.48 4.56
N GLY A 9 -25.94 9.07 4.89
CA GLY A 9 -27.09 8.37 5.49
C GLY A 9 -27.09 8.37 7.02
N ASN A 10 -28.17 7.85 7.62
CA ASN A 10 -28.33 7.84 9.07
C ASN A 10 -27.24 7.02 9.78
N ASN A 11 -26.65 7.59 10.84
CA ASN A 11 -25.60 6.98 11.67
C ASN A 11 -24.30 6.61 10.94
N GLN A 12 -24.11 7.04 9.70
CA GLN A 12 -22.87 6.88 8.97
C GLN A 12 -21.90 8.00 9.32
N ARG A 13 -20.61 7.67 9.35
CA ARG A 13 -19.54 8.59 9.73
C ARG A 13 -18.48 8.61 8.62
N PRO A 14 -17.82 9.75 8.39
CA PRO A 14 -16.70 9.79 7.47
C PRO A 14 -15.58 8.87 7.96
N PHE A 15 -14.96 8.14 7.04
CA PHE A 15 -13.68 7.49 7.29
C PHE A 15 -12.58 8.54 7.18
N VAL A 16 -11.83 8.74 8.27
CA VAL A 16 -10.81 9.78 8.36
C VAL A 16 -9.48 9.12 8.69
N VAL A 17 -8.46 9.52 7.95
CA VAL A 17 -7.07 9.10 8.17
C VAL A 17 -6.20 10.34 8.33
N HIS A 18 -5.40 10.37 9.39
CA HIS A 18 -4.43 11.43 9.62
C HIS A 18 -3.09 11.06 8.97
N GLU A 19 -2.54 11.99 8.19
CA GLU A 19 -1.14 11.88 7.79
C GLU A 19 -0.25 12.31 8.96
N VAL A 20 0.44 11.34 9.57
CA VAL A 20 1.37 11.55 10.68
C VAL A 20 2.64 10.79 10.35
N ILE A 21 3.72 11.51 10.09
CA ILE A 21 5.03 10.93 9.79
C ILE A 21 5.75 10.68 11.12
N ASP A 22 5.51 9.51 11.72
CA ASP A 22 6.20 9.11 12.95
C ASP A 22 7.05 7.85 12.70
N ARG A 23 8.35 8.06 12.59
CA ARG A 23 9.36 6.99 12.42
C ARG A 23 10.05 6.63 13.73
N GLY A 24 9.56 7.16 14.86
CA GLY A 24 10.18 7.00 16.18
C GLY A 24 11.21 8.08 16.50
N GLY A 25 11.51 8.25 17.79
CA GLY A 25 12.50 9.24 18.25
C GLY A 25 12.03 10.70 18.30
N GLU A 26 10.83 11.01 17.81
CA GLU A 26 10.26 12.38 17.84
C GLU A 26 9.32 12.62 19.02
N ALA A 27 8.98 13.87 19.32
CA ALA A 27 8.09 14.20 20.44
C ALA A 27 6.62 13.84 20.16
N ILE A 28 6.16 14.04 18.93
CA ILE A 28 4.78 13.77 18.49
C ILE A 28 4.66 12.30 18.09
N LYS A 29 3.56 11.66 18.49
CA LYS A 29 3.33 10.23 18.32
C LYS A 29 2.07 9.95 17.50
N CYS A 30 2.12 8.94 16.63
CA CYS A 30 0.92 8.45 15.94
C CYS A 30 -0.19 8.04 16.92
N ALA A 31 0.18 7.53 18.08
CA ALA A 31 -0.75 7.16 19.16
C ALA A 31 -1.60 8.34 19.68
N GLU A 32 -1.15 9.58 19.54
CA GLU A 32 -1.94 10.76 19.95
C GLU A 32 -3.14 11.01 19.02
N TYR A 33 -3.11 10.42 17.82
CA TYR A 33 -4.14 10.56 16.80
C TYR A 33 -5.10 9.36 16.78
N THR A 34 -4.84 8.33 17.59
CA THR A 34 -5.80 7.25 17.79
C THR A 34 -6.88 7.73 18.76
N GLY A 35 -8.16 7.61 18.36
CA GLY A 35 -9.29 8.01 19.20
C GLY A 35 -9.73 9.47 19.12
N ILE A 36 -9.21 10.29 18.19
CA ILE A 36 -9.75 11.63 17.89
C ILE A 36 -11.07 11.50 17.10
N GLY A 37 -12.11 11.02 17.80
CA GLY A 37 -13.51 10.91 17.39
C GLY A 37 -14.16 9.57 17.78
N ARG A 38 -15.50 9.49 17.73
CA ARG A 38 -16.25 8.28 18.14
C ARG A 38 -16.10 7.20 17.06
N TYR A 39 -15.35 6.13 17.38
CA TYR A 39 -15.00 4.94 16.57
C TYR A 39 -13.83 5.10 15.59
N GLY A 40 -12.61 4.89 16.09
CA GLY A 40 -11.43 4.43 15.32
C GLY A 40 -11.01 5.34 14.16
N PHE A 41 -10.07 6.25 14.42
CA PHE A 41 -9.41 7.05 13.38
C PHE A 41 -8.07 6.40 13.09
N SER A 42 -7.78 6.18 11.80
CA SER A 42 -6.50 5.60 11.39
C SER A 42 -5.46 6.70 11.15
N TYR A 43 -4.18 6.34 11.17
CA TYR A 43 -3.10 7.20 10.68
C TYR A 43 -2.29 6.48 9.60
N THR A 44 -1.53 7.25 8.81
CA THR A 44 -0.63 6.72 7.79
C THR A 44 0.57 6.01 8.42
N ASN A 45 0.68 4.69 8.23
CA ASN A 45 1.80 3.93 8.75
C ASN A 45 3.03 4.02 7.85
N PHE A 46 3.88 5.02 8.11
CA PHE A 46 5.12 5.25 7.36
C PHE A 46 6.20 4.19 7.61
N ASN A 47 6.02 3.25 8.55
CA ASN A 47 6.99 2.18 8.82
C ASN A 47 6.67 0.89 8.04
N PHE A 48 5.43 0.72 7.56
CA PHE A 48 5.01 -0.47 6.80
C PHE A 48 5.73 -0.59 5.45
N GLY A 49 5.61 0.43 4.59
CA GLY A 49 6.19 0.45 3.25
C GLY A 49 7.71 0.20 3.26
N PRO A 50 8.47 0.86 4.16
CA PRO A 50 9.87 0.56 4.43
C PRO A 50 10.19 -0.88 4.78
N ALA A 51 9.47 -1.50 5.72
CA ALA A 51 9.73 -2.88 6.12
C ALA A 51 9.54 -3.86 4.95
N VAL A 52 8.43 -3.71 4.22
CA VAL A 52 8.11 -4.57 3.07
C VAL A 52 9.07 -4.32 1.90
N THR A 53 9.45 -3.07 1.65
CA THR A 53 10.46 -2.70 0.64
C THR A 53 11.80 -3.35 0.92
N GLY A 54 12.24 -3.35 2.19
CA GLY A 54 13.48 -4.00 2.58
C GLY A 54 13.46 -5.49 2.23
N ALA A 55 12.38 -6.20 2.57
CA ALA A 55 12.20 -7.60 2.20
C ALA A 55 12.18 -7.79 0.67
N ALA A 56 11.45 -6.95 -0.06
CA ALA A 56 11.31 -7.03 -1.51
C ALA A 56 12.62 -6.76 -2.28
N ARG A 57 13.46 -5.85 -1.78
CA ARG A 57 14.80 -5.56 -2.34
C ARG A 57 15.86 -6.59 -1.93
N GLY A 58 15.50 -7.59 -1.13
CA GLY A 58 16.44 -8.57 -0.58
C GLY A 58 17.37 -8.01 0.50
N GLN A 59 17.16 -6.77 0.95
CA GLN A 59 17.90 -6.14 2.05
C GLN A 59 17.45 -6.68 3.42
N GLY A 60 16.13 -6.90 3.57
CA GLY A 60 15.48 -7.59 4.68
C GLY A 60 15.05 -9.00 4.29
N ASN A 61 14.20 -9.65 5.08
CA ASN A 61 13.79 -11.03 4.82
C ASN A 61 12.27 -11.21 4.78
N TRP A 62 11.77 -11.94 3.78
CA TRP A 62 10.34 -12.28 3.70
C TRP A 62 9.86 -13.11 4.90
N LYS A 63 10.72 -13.89 5.55
CA LYS A 63 10.35 -14.62 6.78
C LYS A 63 9.92 -13.67 7.91
N ASP A 64 10.51 -12.49 7.99
CA ASP A 64 10.23 -11.52 9.06
C ASP A 64 8.85 -10.87 8.84
N MET A 65 8.41 -10.81 7.58
CA MET A 65 7.09 -10.32 7.19
C MET A 65 5.95 -11.25 7.67
N ALA A 66 6.25 -12.48 8.10
CA ALA A 66 5.27 -13.32 8.80
C ALA A 66 4.80 -12.73 10.14
N TYR A 67 5.55 -11.77 10.69
CA TYR A 67 5.30 -11.14 11.97
C TYR A 67 4.86 -9.68 11.87
N LEU A 68 4.70 -9.14 10.65
CA LEU A 68 4.35 -7.73 10.43
C LEU A 68 2.91 -7.44 10.84
N ARG A 69 2.70 -7.07 12.10
CA ARG A 69 1.40 -6.73 12.69
C ARG A 69 1.60 -5.73 13.82
N GLN A 70 0.56 -5.49 14.63
CA GLN A 70 0.69 -4.72 15.87
C GLN A 70 1.92 -5.18 16.69
N GLY A 71 2.76 -4.22 17.06
CA GLY A 71 4.00 -4.45 17.82
C GLY A 71 5.21 -4.87 16.98
N TYR A 72 5.08 -5.03 15.66
CA TYR A 72 6.22 -5.25 14.78
C TYR A 72 7.02 -3.95 14.62
N GLY A 73 8.11 -3.79 15.38
CA GLY A 73 8.87 -2.53 15.38
C GLY A 73 8.02 -1.33 15.82
N TYR A 74 8.54 -0.12 15.56
CA TYR A 74 7.88 1.11 15.97
C TYR A 74 6.71 1.48 15.04
N GLY A 75 5.65 2.10 15.60
CA GLY A 75 4.56 2.71 14.84
C GLY A 75 3.57 1.74 14.19
N ASN A 76 3.67 0.43 14.46
CA ASN A 76 2.70 -0.58 14.06
C ASN A 76 1.68 -0.82 15.18
N HIS A 77 0.56 -0.07 15.16
CA HIS A 77 -0.52 -0.14 16.14
C HIS A 77 -1.60 -1.17 15.77
N ALA A 78 -2.78 -1.13 16.41
CA ALA A 78 -3.85 -2.07 16.14
C ALA A 78 -4.29 -2.05 14.67
N ASP A 79 -4.81 -3.18 14.20
CA ASP A 79 -5.19 -3.40 12.79
C ASP A 79 -6.11 -2.31 12.24
N ASN A 80 -7.08 -1.87 13.05
CA ASN A 80 -8.08 -0.87 12.69
C ASN A 80 -7.58 0.60 12.84
N ASP A 81 -6.36 0.81 13.33
CA ASP A 81 -5.79 2.15 13.55
C ASP A 81 -4.79 2.55 12.46
N VAL A 82 -4.46 1.67 11.51
CA VAL A 82 -3.38 1.91 10.55
C VAL A 82 -3.81 1.85 9.09
N LEU A 83 -3.44 2.88 8.32
CA LEU A 83 -3.47 2.88 6.86
C LEU A 83 -2.07 2.55 6.34
N ASN A 84 -1.92 1.34 5.81
CA ASN A 84 -0.68 0.82 5.24
C ASN A 84 -0.60 1.14 3.74
N PHE A 85 0.61 1.46 3.28
CA PHE A 85 0.93 1.69 1.87
C PHE A 85 2.40 1.32 1.63
N ILE A 86 2.74 0.97 0.39
CA ILE A 86 4.15 0.77 0.01
C ILE A 86 4.83 2.12 -0.17
N ASP A 87 4.24 2.99 -1.01
CA ASP A 87 4.63 4.36 -1.26
C ASP A 87 3.42 5.31 -1.15
N ASN A 88 3.70 6.60 -1.02
CA ASN A 88 2.74 7.68 -1.18
C ASN A 88 3.29 8.70 -2.17
N HIS A 89 2.51 9.75 -2.45
CA HIS A 89 2.91 10.79 -3.39
C HIS A 89 4.18 11.56 -2.99
N ASP A 90 4.50 11.69 -1.70
CA ASP A 90 5.72 12.37 -1.24
C ASP A 90 6.93 11.45 -1.37
N ASN A 91 6.91 10.31 -0.70
CA ASN A 91 8.09 9.45 -0.56
C ASN A 91 8.50 8.76 -1.88
N GLN A 92 7.60 8.68 -2.87
CA GLN A 92 7.98 8.19 -4.21
C GLN A 92 8.90 9.16 -4.98
N ARG A 93 9.01 10.41 -4.52
CA ARG A 93 9.95 11.44 -5.02
C ARG A 93 11.26 11.44 -4.24
N GLU A 94 11.37 10.61 -3.22
CA GLU A 94 12.59 10.40 -2.44
C GLU A 94 13.31 9.13 -2.92
N SER A 95 14.35 8.70 -2.19
CA SER A 95 15.11 7.48 -2.51
C SER A 95 14.49 6.19 -1.96
N TYR A 96 13.49 6.31 -1.08
CA TYR A 96 12.93 5.19 -0.32
C TYR A 96 11.50 5.53 0.12
N PRO A 97 10.51 4.63 0.04
CA PRO A 97 10.54 3.17 -0.19
C PRO A 97 10.49 2.75 -1.67
N ALA A 98 10.10 1.51 -1.98
CA ALA A 98 9.96 1.04 -3.35
C ALA A 98 8.84 1.76 -4.09
N THR A 99 9.03 2.03 -5.38
CA THR A 99 8.04 2.72 -6.23
C THR A 99 7.80 1.99 -7.55
N HIS A 100 6.84 2.46 -8.36
CA HIS A 100 6.61 1.93 -9.71
C HIS A 100 7.85 1.90 -10.61
N LYS A 101 8.90 2.70 -10.30
CA LYS A 101 10.17 2.72 -11.02
C LYS A 101 10.98 1.42 -10.85
N GLU A 102 10.60 0.58 -9.89
CA GLU A 102 11.29 -0.69 -9.57
C GLU A 102 10.53 -1.94 -10.04
N GLY A 103 9.52 -1.78 -10.91
CA GLY A 103 8.87 -2.90 -11.59
C GLY A 103 8.41 -4.03 -10.67
N ASP A 104 9.07 -5.19 -10.76
CA ASP A 104 8.68 -6.40 -10.03
C ASP A 104 8.89 -6.32 -8.52
N THR A 105 9.90 -5.57 -8.05
CA THR A 105 10.09 -5.29 -6.62
C THR A 105 8.85 -4.63 -6.03
N TYR A 106 8.31 -3.62 -6.72
CA TYR A 106 7.11 -2.92 -6.29
C TYR A 106 5.85 -3.79 -6.40
N ARG A 107 5.70 -4.55 -7.49
CA ARG A 107 4.59 -5.51 -7.64
C ARG A 107 4.57 -6.52 -6.50
N MET A 108 5.73 -7.05 -6.13
CA MET A 108 5.87 -8.02 -5.04
C MET A 108 5.51 -7.41 -3.69
N ALA A 109 5.97 -6.18 -3.41
CA ALA A 109 5.64 -5.45 -2.19
C ALA A 109 4.12 -5.18 -2.08
N VAL A 110 3.50 -4.66 -3.15
CA VAL A 110 2.05 -4.40 -3.18
C VAL A 110 1.24 -5.69 -3.09
N ALA A 111 1.67 -6.76 -3.76
CA ALA A 111 1.01 -8.06 -3.69
C ALA A 111 1.01 -8.60 -2.26
N TYR A 112 2.13 -8.55 -1.55
CA TYR A 112 2.20 -8.93 -0.14
C TYR A 112 1.26 -8.07 0.73
N MET A 113 1.26 -6.74 0.55
CA MET A 113 0.38 -5.84 1.29
C MET A 113 -1.11 -6.20 1.12
N LEU A 114 -1.51 -6.59 -0.09
CA LEU A 114 -2.89 -7.00 -0.38
C LEU A 114 -3.20 -8.42 0.10
N ALA A 115 -2.21 -9.31 0.20
CA ALA A 115 -2.41 -10.66 0.74
C ALA A 115 -2.50 -10.68 2.27
N TRP A 116 -1.67 -9.87 2.93
CA TRP A 116 -1.48 -9.87 4.37
C TRP A 116 -2.66 -9.24 5.13
N ASN A 117 -3.02 -9.77 6.29
CA ASN A 117 -4.20 -9.34 7.06
C ASN A 117 -3.86 -8.29 8.14
N TYR A 118 -3.14 -7.24 7.76
CA TYR A 118 -2.80 -6.14 8.67
C TYR A 118 -3.04 -4.77 8.05
N GLY A 119 -3.84 -3.95 8.72
CA GLY A 119 -4.18 -2.57 8.33
C GLY A 119 -5.12 -2.44 7.15
N TYR A 120 -5.49 -1.19 6.88
CA TYR A 120 -6.14 -0.78 5.65
C TYR A 120 -5.09 -0.58 4.55
N PRO A 121 -5.14 -1.31 3.43
CA PRO A 121 -4.19 -1.11 2.34
C PRO A 121 -4.59 0.07 1.44
N ARG A 122 -3.64 0.94 1.10
CA ARG A 122 -3.77 1.97 0.06
C ARG A 122 -2.72 1.72 -1.01
N VAL A 123 -3.17 1.63 -2.26
CA VAL A 123 -2.31 1.48 -3.45
C VAL A 123 -2.17 2.84 -4.11
N MET A 124 -0.93 3.27 -4.36
CA MET A 124 -0.64 4.50 -5.10
C MET A 124 -0.98 4.33 -6.58
N SER A 125 -1.40 5.41 -7.24
CA SER A 125 -1.59 5.44 -8.69
C SER A 125 -0.97 6.73 -9.24
N SER A 126 0.19 6.59 -9.85
CA SER A 126 1.10 7.69 -10.18
C SER A 126 0.94 8.16 -11.62
N TYR A 127 1.63 9.27 -11.91
CA TYR A 127 2.04 9.67 -13.24
C TYR A 127 3.57 9.59 -13.34
N TYR A 128 4.10 9.47 -14.57
CA TYR A 128 5.54 9.44 -14.80
C TYR A 128 6.15 10.83 -14.59
N PHE A 129 7.24 10.90 -13.83
CA PHE A 129 8.00 12.14 -13.59
C PHE A 129 9.50 11.88 -13.56
N SER A 130 10.28 12.88 -14.00
CA SER A 130 11.74 12.90 -13.93
C SER A 130 12.30 13.91 -12.93
N LYS A 131 11.47 14.85 -12.47
CA LYS A 131 11.81 15.82 -11.41
C LYS A 131 10.80 15.75 -10.27
N ASN A 132 11.25 16.06 -9.07
CA ASN A 132 10.41 15.97 -7.86
C ASN A 132 9.28 17.01 -7.85
N ASP A 133 9.53 18.18 -8.43
CA ASP A 133 8.58 19.29 -8.57
C ASP A 133 7.69 19.18 -9.83
N GLN A 134 7.84 18.11 -10.61
CA GLN A 134 7.07 17.94 -11.84
C GLN A 134 5.59 17.65 -11.54
N GLY A 135 4.72 18.50 -12.07
CA GLY A 135 3.27 18.29 -12.08
C GLY A 135 2.81 17.14 -13.00
N PRO A 136 1.51 16.83 -13.01
CA PRO A 136 0.95 15.76 -13.82
C PRO A 136 1.01 16.07 -15.33
N PRO A 137 0.77 15.08 -16.21
CA PRO A 137 0.59 15.29 -17.64
C PRO A 137 -0.45 16.39 -17.91
N ASN A 138 -0.08 17.41 -18.68
CA ASN A 138 -0.93 18.58 -18.93
C ASN A 138 -0.77 19.12 -20.36
N TYR A 139 -1.66 20.04 -20.76
CA TYR A 139 -1.66 20.67 -22.08
C TYR A 139 -0.74 21.91 -22.21
N GLY A 140 0.17 22.11 -21.26
CA GLY A 140 1.13 23.22 -21.22
C GLY A 140 0.55 24.55 -20.73
N ALA A 141 1.42 25.56 -20.66
CA ALA A 141 1.10 26.88 -20.09
C ALA A 141 -0.02 27.60 -20.85
N GLY A 142 -0.10 27.45 -22.18
CA GLY A 142 -1.17 28.04 -23.00
C GLY A 142 -2.57 27.52 -22.67
N SER A 143 -2.67 26.39 -21.97
CA SER A 143 -3.93 25.80 -21.49
C SER A 143 -4.10 25.94 -19.98
N GLY A 144 -3.32 26.79 -19.31
CA GLY A 144 -3.33 26.92 -17.85
C GLY A 144 -2.95 25.63 -17.12
N PHE A 145 -2.11 24.78 -17.73
CA PHE A 145 -1.74 23.46 -17.21
C PHE A 145 -2.93 22.52 -16.94
N ALA A 146 -4.00 22.64 -17.71
CA ALA A 146 -5.11 21.68 -17.67
C ALA A 146 -4.59 20.23 -17.76
N THR A 147 -4.98 19.39 -16.80
CA THR A 147 -4.52 18.01 -16.69
C THR A 147 -5.08 17.15 -17.82
N ARG A 148 -4.23 16.31 -18.41
CA ARG A 148 -4.61 15.36 -19.45
C ARG A 148 -5.14 14.07 -18.84
N SER A 149 -6.23 13.56 -19.40
CA SER A 149 -6.77 12.25 -19.00
C SER A 149 -5.84 11.09 -19.39
N PRO A 150 -5.82 9.98 -18.62
CA PRO A 150 -5.18 8.75 -19.04
C PRO A 150 -5.89 8.16 -20.26
N THR A 151 -5.13 7.44 -21.08
CA THR A 151 -5.67 6.57 -22.13
C THR A 151 -5.30 5.13 -21.84
N PHE A 152 -6.09 4.17 -22.33
CA PHE A 152 -5.98 2.77 -21.92
C PHE A 152 -5.70 1.87 -23.13
N ASN A 153 -4.90 0.84 -22.89
CA ASN A 153 -4.63 -0.25 -23.83
C ASN A 153 -5.78 -1.28 -23.78
N PRO A 154 -5.89 -2.19 -24.77
CA PRO A 154 -6.89 -3.26 -24.77
C PRO A 154 -6.85 -4.19 -23.54
N ASP A 155 -5.69 -4.34 -22.90
CA ASP A 155 -5.51 -5.15 -21.68
C ASP A 155 -5.88 -4.40 -20.37
N ALA A 156 -6.51 -3.23 -20.52
CA ALA A 156 -6.94 -2.30 -19.48
C ALA A 156 -5.80 -1.60 -18.70
N THR A 157 -4.53 -1.80 -19.07
CA THR A 157 -3.42 -0.98 -18.57
C THR A 157 -3.47 0.43 -19.14
N CYS A 158 -2.79 1.38 -18.49
CA CYS A 158 -2.64 2.71 -19.08
C CYS A 158 -1.63 2.68 -20.22
N ASN A 159 -1.95 3.38 -21.30
CA ASN A 159 -1.00 3.67 -22.36
C ASN A 159 0.12 4.55 -21.78
N PRO A 160 1.39 4.12 -21.78
CA PRO A 160 2.48 4.90 -21.19
C PRO A 160 2.64 6.30 -21.80
N SER A 161 2.28 6.46 -23.09
CA SER A 161 2.32 7.75 -23.80
C SER A 161 1.28 8.76 -23.30
N SER A 162 0.31 8.33 -22.47
CA SER A 162 -0.59 9.24 -21.76
C SER A 162 0.08 9.93 -20.56
N GLY A 163 1.24 9.44 -20.12
CA GLY A 163 1.99 9.95 -18.97
C GLY A 163 1.52 9.40 -17.62
N TRP A 164 0.52 8.52 -17.59
CA TRP A 164 0.00 7.90 -16.37
C TRP A 164 0.55 6.49 -16.17
N VAL A 165 0.94 6.15 -14.94
CA VAL A 165 1.51 4.84 -14.58
C VAL A 165 0.41 3.81 -14.33
N CYS A 166 -0.62 4.23 -13.57
CA CYS A 166 -1.79 3.42 -13.25
C CYS A 166 -1.47 2.06 -12.64
N GLU A 167 -0.68 2.03 -11.56
CA GLU A 167 -0.30 0.82 -10.83
C GLU A 167 -1.53 -0.01 -10.44
N HIS A 168 -2.63 0.64 -10.05
CA HIS A 168 -3.92 0.01 -9.76
C HIS A 168 -4.53 -0.81 -10.92
N ARG A 169 -4.07 -0.60 -12.17
CA ARG A 169 -4.51 -1.34 -13.37
C ARG A 169 -3.57 -2.46 -13.78
N TRP A 170 -2.38 -2.53 -13.19
CA TRP A 170 -1.42 -3.58 -13.49
C TRP A 170 -2.04 -4.95 -13.18
N PRO A 171 -1.89 -5.96 -14.06
CA PRO A 171 -2.52 -7.27 -13.86
C PRO A 171 -2.26 -7.87 -12.47
N THR A 172 -1.02 -7.84 -12.00
CA THR A 172 -0.67 -8.34 -10.65
C THR A 172 -1.46 -7.62 -9.55
N ILE A 173 -1.50 -6.29 -9.58
CA ILE A 173 -2.11 -5.47 -8.51
C ILE A 173 -3.63 -5.59 -8.55
N ARG A 174 -4.26 -5.55 -9.74
CA ARG A 174 -5.71 -5.70 -9.85
C ARG A 174 -6.20 -7.09 -9.45
N GLU A 175 -5.46 -8.15 -9.79
CA GLU A 175 -5.83 -9.50 -9.37
C GLU A 175 -5.59 -9.69 -7.85
N MET A 176 -4.56 -9.08 -7.28
CA MET A 176 -4.36 -9.07 -5.83
C MET A 176 -5.40 -8.23 -5.07
N ALA A 177 -5.96 -7.20 -5.69
CA ALA A 177 -7.11 -6.47 -5.13
C ALA A 177 -8.36 -7.38 -5.07
N LYS A 178 -8.59 -8.19 -6.11
CA LYS A 178 -9.64 -9.22 -6.08
C LYS A 178 -9.34 -10.29 -5.02
N PHE A 179 -8.09 -10.76 -4.93
CA PHE A 179 -7.67 -11.69 -3.87
C PHE A 179 -8.02 -11.12 -2.50
N ARG A 180 -7.59 -9.89 -2.18
CA ARG A 180 -7.89 -9.19 -0.92
C ARG A 180 -9.39 -9.15 -0.64
N SER A 181 -10.20 -8.80 -1.63
CA SER A 181 -11.66 -8.76 -1.52
C SER A 181 -12.23 -10.13 -1.17
N THR A 182 -11.78 -11.20 -1.84
CA THR A 182 -12.22 -12.57 -1.60
C THR A 182 -11.86 -13.05 -0.19
N VAL A 183 -10.64 -12.78 0.25
CA VAL A 183 -10.11 -13.26 1.54
C VAL A 183 -10.44 -12.34 2.72
N MET A 184 -11.23 -11.29 2.53
CA MET A 184 -11.56 -10.34 3.61
C MET A 184 -12.18 -11.07 4.81
N GLY A 185 -11.75 -10.70 6.02
CA GLY A 185 -12.22 -11.26 7.28
C GLY A 185 -11.63 -12.62 7.69
N THR A 186 -10.79 -13.26 6.86
CA THR A 186 -10.15 -14.54 7.23
C THR A 186 -8.83 -14.35 7.96
N ASN A 187 -8.50 -15.28 8.85
CA ASN A 187 -7.19 -15.33 9.50
C ASN A 187 -6.10 -15.82 8.54
N VAL A 188 -4.86 -15.43 8.84
CA VAL A 188 -3.66 -16.06 8.28
C VAL A 188 -3.40 -17.38 9.02
N VAL A 189 -3.23 -18.46 8.27
CA VAL A 189 -2.96 -19.81 8.76
C VAL A 189 -1.90 -20.49 7.88
N GLU A 190 -1.39 -21.65 8.31
CA GLU A 190 -0.45 -22.46 7.51
C GLU A 190 0.79 -21.67 7.04
N VAL A 191 1.37 -20.87 7.95
CA VAL A 191 2.53 -20.03 7.65
C VAL A 191 3.77 -20.90 7.46
N VAL A 192 4.44 -20.74 6.32
CA VAL A 192 5.72 -21.38 6.00
C VAL A 192 6.75 -20.29 5.71
N THR A 193 7.89 -20.35 6.39
CA THR A 193 8.99 -19.40 6.21
C THR A 193 10.31 -20.12 5.96
N GLU A 194 11.11 -19.59 5.03
CA GLU A 194 12.53 -19.92 4.81
C GLU A 194 13.31 -18.63 4.53
N ASP A 195 14.62 -18.73 4.30
CA ASP A 195 15.40 -17.57 3.89
C ASP A 195 14.84 -16.93 2.62
N LYS A 196 14.46 -15.65 2.72
CA LYS A 196 13.83 -14.82 1.69
C LYS A 196 12.53 -15.42 1.14
N ARG A 197 11.85 -16.29 1.88
CA ARG A 197 10.62 -16.95 1.43
C ARG A 197 9.54 -16.91 2.49
N LEU A 198 8.32 -16.68 2.04
CA LEU A 198 7.12 -16.69 2.87
C LEU A 198 5.97 -17.26 2.07
N ALA A 199 5.22 -18.17 2.66
CA ALA A 199 3.91 -18.57 2.19
C ALA A 199 2.93 -18.65 3.35
N PHE A 200 1.66 -18.43 3.06
CA PHE A 200 0.58 -18.59 4.03
C PHE A 200 -0.76 -18.75 3.32
N ALA A 201 -1.70 -19.39 4.01
CA ALA A 201 -3.09 -19.43 3.61
C ALA A 201 -3.89 -18.33 4.31
N ARG A 202 -4.89 -17.81 3.60
CA ARG A 202 -6.00 -17.04 4.14
C ARG A 202 -7.15 -18.01 4.31
N GLN A 203 -7.43 -18.38 5.57
CA GLN A 203 -8.20 -19.56 5.97
C GLN A 203 -9.39 -19.84 5.06
N GLY A 204 -9.32 -20.96 4.32
CA GLY A 204 -10.39 -21.48 3.47
C GLY A 204 -10.72 -20.67 2.21
N LYS A 205 -9.95 -19.60 1.88
CA LYS A 205 -10.31 -18.69 0.77
C LYS A 205 -9.17 -18.35 -0.19
N GLY A 206 -7.91 -18.46 0.21
CA GLY A 206 -6.80 -18.12 -0.67
C GLY A 206 -5.44 -18.52 -0.12
N PHE A 207 -4.44 -18.54 -0.98
CA PHE A 207 -3.07 -18.85 -0.65
C PHE A 207 -2.14 -17.84 -1.31
N PHE A 208 -1.10 -17.41 -0.59
CA PHE A 208 -0.08 -16.50 -1.07
C PHE A 208 1.30 -17.10 -0.82
N ALA A 209 2.20 -16.96 -1.79
CA ALA A 209 3.60 -17.32 -1.65
C ALA A 209 4.48 -16.29 -2.34
N VAL A 210 5.62 -15.98 -1.72
CA VAL A 210 6.66 -15.10 -2.25
C VAL A 210 8.02 -15.74 -2.06
N ASN A 211 8.83 -15.69 -3.11
CA ASN A 211 10.21 -16.17 -3.13
C ASN A 211 11.12 -15.03 -3.60
N GLY A 212 11.81 -14.40 -2.64
CA GLY A 212 12.84 -13.39 -2.89
C GLY A 212 14.22 -13.99 -3.12
N ASN A 213 14.33 -15.29 -3.36
CA ASN A 213 15.57 -15.98 -3.71
C ASN A 213 15.52 -16.44 -5.18
N TRP A 214 16.69 -16.53 -5.82
CA TRP A 214 16.86 -17.01 -7.18
C TRP A 214 16.61 -18.52 -7.32
N ALA A 215 16.84 -19.26 -6.22
CA ALA A 215 16.64 -20.71 -6.20
C ALA A 215 15.15 -21.07 -6.24
N ARG A 216 14.81 -22.12 -6.99
CA ARG A 216 13.47 -22.74 -6.96
C ARG A 216 13.10 -23.10 -5.52
N TRP A 217 11.84 -22.87 -5.17
CA TRP A 217 11.28 -23.28 -3.90
C TRP A 217 10.32 -24.46 -4.12
N SER A 218 10.60 -25.57 -3.44
CA SER A 218 9.75 -26.75 -3.41
C SER A 218 9.71 -27.28 -1.98
N ARG A 219 8.52 -27.59 -1.49
CA ARG A 219 8.28 -28.28 -0.23
C ARG A 219 7.31 -29.42 -0.45
#